data_AF-A0A498J2K0-F1
#
_entry.id   AF-A0A498J2K0-F1
#
_cell.length_a   1.000
_cell.length_b   1.000
_cell.length_c   1.000
_cell.angle_alpha   90.00
_cell.angle_beta   90.00
_cell.angle_gamma   90.00
#
_symmetry.space_group_name_H-M   'P 1'
#
loop_
_entity.id
_entity.type
_entity.pdbx_description
1 polymer ?
#
loop_
_entity_poly.entity_id
_entity_poly.type
_entity_poly.pdbx_seq_one_letter_code
_entity_poly.pdbx_strand_id
1 'polypeptide(L)'
;MNFRLVAPSILCILEGESTLSFRDLATYELPYPEDDLPQTLASFASRGFDERETVRLFGAHSIGMIQCQFFENRLYNFSGTHKPDPSLDVEFLRLMRSRCNNSHSVPAPAQNPPFYGFVSSTRAPSQFHINSQQPSSEEAGMAMEYEGPRSAFGTVYYRNLLQGKGILYADQQLTIRAETCNWVTAYAFDAYLFRRDFAMGMMKPTDLQVLTTPMGQIRLNCSKAV
;
A
#
# COMPACT_ATOMS: atom_id res chain seq x y z
N MET A 1 17.16 -25.87 4.75
CA MET A 1 16.44 -25.61 3.49
C MET A 1 16.81 -24.21 3.02
N ASN A 2 17.64 -24.13 1.98
CA ASN A 2 18.08 -22.86 1.39
C ASN A 2 16.99 -22.38 0.42
N PHE A 3 16.39 -21.21 0.68
CA PHE A 3 15.60 -20.51 -0.32
C PHE A 3 16.55 -19.89 -1.36
N ARG A 4 16.78 -20.61 -2.46
CA ARG A 4 17.29 -20.00 -3.69
C ARG A 4 16.10 -19.34 -4.40
N LEU A 5 15.99 -18.03 -4.26
CA LEU A 5 15.26 -17.22 -5.24
C LEU A 5 16.02 -17.33 -6.56
N VAL A 6 15.59 -18.25 -7.43
CA VAL A 6 16.01 -18.23 -8.84
C VAL A 6 15.15 -17.14 -9.51
N ALA A 7 15.54 -15.89 -9.32
CA ALA A 7 15.13 -14.85 -10.25
C ALA A 7 15.87 -15.14 -11.58
N PRO A 8 15.21 -15.14 -12.74
CA PRO A 8 15.93 -15.02 -14.00
C PRO A 8 16.77 -13.74 -13.90
N SER A 9 18.01 -13.75 -14.39
CA SER A 9 18.95 -12.62 -14.33
C SER A 9 18.26 -11.30 -14.70
N ILE A 10 17.79 -10.55 -13.71
CA ILE A 10 17.21 -9.23 -13.90
C ILE A 10 18.40 -8.33 -14.14
N LEU A 11 18.59 -7.91 -15.39
CA LEU A 11 19.50 -6.83 -15.71
C LEU A 11 18.93 -5.57 -15.06
N CYS A 12 19.47 -5.16 -13.91
CA CYS A 12 19.18 -3.85 -13.37
C CYS A 12 19.72 -2.81 -14.37
N ILE A 13 18.82 -2.13 -15.08
CA ILE A 13 19.18 -0.95 -15.85
C ILE A 13 19.59 0.12 -14.84
N LEU A 14 20.70 0.82 -15.09
CA LEU A 14 21.11 1.92 -14.23
C LEU A 14 20.18 3.12 -14.50
N GLU A 15 19.28 3.38 -13.57
CA GLU A 15 18.37 4.53 -13.60
C GLU A 15 19.03 5.74 -12.92
N GLY A 16 18.98 6.89 -13.57
CA GLY A 16 19.35 8.17 -12.96
C GLY A 16 18.20 8.73 -12.12
N GLU A 17 18.53 9.42 -11.05
CA GLU A 17 17.57 10.05 -10.16
C GLU A 17 17.10 11.42 -10.69
N SER A 18 15.85 11.78 -10.42
CA SER A 18 15.28 13.07 -10.79
C SER A 18 15.84 14.22 -9.95
N THR A 19 15.86 15.42 -10.52
CA THR A 19 16.13 16.68 -9.82
C THR A 19 14.86 17.34 -9.27
N LEU A 20 13.69 16.89 -9.74
CA LEU A 20 12.38 17.42 -9.41
C LEU A 20 11.54 16.40 -8.62
N SER A 21 10.64 16.91 -7.78
CA SER A 21 9.57 16.15 -7.14
C SER A 21 8.21 16.71 -7.58
N PHE A 22 7.28 15.82 -7.92
CA PHE A 22 5.98 16.19 -8.50
C PHE A 22 4.84 15.87 -7.53
N ARG A 23 4.70 16.70 -6.48
CA ARG A 23 3.67 16.51 -5.44
C ARG A 23 2.25 16.45 -6.01
N ASP A 24 1.93 17.38 -6.91
CA ASP A 24 0.57 17.48 -7.44
C ASP A 24 0.24 16.27 -8.31
N LEU A 25 1.17 15.82 -9.17
CA LEU A 25 1.00 14.59 -9.97
C LEU A 25 0.79 13.36 -9.07
N ALA A 26 1.60 13.21 -8.01
CA ALA A 26 1.45 12.10 -7.07
C ALA A 26 0.08 12.08 -6.36
N THR A 27 -0.57 13.23 -6.21
CA THR A 27 -1.88 13.32 -5.55
C THR A 27 -3.01 12.81 -6.46
N TYR A 28 -2.87 12.97 -7.79
CA TYR A 28 -3.93 12.62 -8.75
C TYR A 28 -3.72 11.27 -9.45
N GLU A 29 -2.48 10.77 -9.50
CA GLU A 29 -2.15 9.56 -10.26
C GLU A 29 -2.15 8.27 -9.43
N LEU A 30 -2.25 8.38 -8.10
CA LEU A 30 -2.33 7.22 -7.21
C LEU A 30 -3.79 6.81 -7.00
N PRO A 31 -4.10 5.49 -7.09
CA PRO A 31 -5.44 5.00 -6.76
C PRO A 31 -5.76 5.28 -5.29
N TYR A 32 -7.01 5.65 -5.03
CA TYR A 32 -7.50 5.90 -3.69
C TYR A 32 -8.03 4.61 -3.05
N PRO A 33 -7.88 4.40 -1.73
CA PRO A 33 -8.36 3.18 -1.06
C PRO A 33 -9.87 2.93 -1.16
N GLU A 34 -10.65 3.96 -1.49
CA GLU A 34 -12.10 3.92 -1.70
C GLU A 34 -12.53 3.96 -3.17
N ASP A 35 -11.59 3.88 -4.13
CA ASP A 35 -11.92 3.84 -5.56
C ASP A 35 -12.79 2.63 -5.91
N ASP A 36 -13.71 2.84 -6.85
CA ASP A 36 -14.42 1.74 -7.49
C ASP A 36 -13.52 0.98 -8.48
N LEU A 37 -14.00 -0.17 -8.98
CA LEU A 37 -13.19 -0.97 -9.91
C LEU A 37 -12.84 -0.19 -11.19
N PRO A 38 -13.77 0.51 -11.88
CA PRO A 38 -13.44 1.33 -13.04
C PRO A 38 -12.35 2.38 -12.78
N GLN A 39 -12.43 3.11 -11.67
CA GLN A 39 -11.43 4.12 -11.28
C GLN A 39 -10.07 3.47 -11.03
N THR A 40 -10.04 2.38 -10.26
CA THR A 40 -8.83 1.61 -10.01
C THR A 40 -8.19 1.15 -11.32
N LEU A 41 -8.96 0.54 -12.21
CA LEU A 41 -8.46 0.06 -13.50
C LEU A 41 -8.00 1.21 -14.40
N ALA A 42 -8.70 2.34 -14.41
CA ALA A 42 -8.30 3.52 -15.18
C ALA A 42 -6.96 4.09 -14.70
N SER A 43 -6.74 4.18 -13.40
CA SER A 43 -5.47 4.64 -12.80
C SER A 43 -4.30 3.77 -13.25
N PHE A 44 -4.46 2.44 -13.22
CA PHE A 44 -3.45 1.50 -13.70
C PHE A 44 -3.28 1.52 -15.22
N ALA A 45 -4.37 1.61 -15.98
CA ALA A 45 -4.34 1.69 -17.43
C ALA A 45 -3.62 2.95 -17.94
N SER A 46 -3.69 4.06 -17.20
CA SER A 46 -2.95 5.29 -17.50
C SER A 46 -1.42 5.08 -17.52
N ARG A 47 -0.94 4.05 -16.82
CA ARG A 47 0.46 3.62 -16.77
C ARG A 47 0.73 2.34 -17.59
N GLY A 48 -0.21 1.97 -18.45
CA GLY A 48 -0.08 0.86 -19.38
C GLY A 48 -0.32 -0.52 -18.78
N PHE A 49 -0.91 -0.62 -17.58
CA PHE A 49 -1.26 -1.91 -16.98
C PHE A 49 -2.65 -2.37 -17.41
N ASP A 50 -2.79 -3.65 -17.74
CA ASP A 50 -4.10 -4.27 -17.98
C ASP A 50 -4.75 -4.77 -16.66
N GLU A 51 -5.99 -5.25 -16.75
CA GLU A 51 -6.75 -5.72 -15.57
C GLU A 51 -6.05 -6.87 -14.81
N ARG A 52 -5.42 -7.82 -15.53
CA ARG A 52 -4.67 -8.92 -14.90
C ARG A 52 -3.46 -8.37 -14.18
N GLU A 53 -2.77 -7.42 -14.79
CA GLU A 53 -1.60 -6.79 -14.23
C GLU A 53 -1.92 -5.91 -13.01
N THR A 54 -3.10 -5.29 -12.98
CA THR A 54 -3.62 -4.63 -11.77
C THR A 54 -3.86 -5.65 -10.66
N VAL A 55 -4.62 -6.72 -10.94
CA VAL A 55 -4.97 -7.73 -9.91
C VAL A 55 -3.72 -8.36 -9.28
N ARG A 56 -2.69 -8.68 -10.08
CA ARG A 56 -1.44 -9.25 -9.52
C ARG A 56 -0.72 -8.24 -8.62
N LEU A 57 -0.69 -6.95 -8.97
CA LEU A 57 0.00 -5.92 -8.17
C LEU A 57 -0.71 -5.63 -6.85
N PHE A 58 -2.04 -5.72 -6.82
CA PHE A 58 -2.82 -5.63 -5.58
C PHE A 58 -2.44 -6.70 -4.54
N GLY A 59 -1.82 -7.81 -4.96
CA GLY A 59 -1.25 -8.80 -4.04
C GLY A 59 -0.12 -8.26 -3.15
N ALA A 60 0.44 -7.09 -3.45
CA ALA A 60 1.37 -6.37 -2.56
C ALA A 60 0.70 -5.97 -1.24
N HIS A 61 -0.62 -5.78 -1.21
CA HIS A 61 -1.41 -5.57 0.00
C HIS A 61 -1.48 -6.82 0.89
N SER A 62 -0.78 -7.91 0.57
CA SER A 62 -0.61 -9.03 1.51
C SER A 62 0.42 -8.77 2.61
N ILE A 63 1.15 -7.65 2.56
CA ILE A 63 2.13 -7.23 3.55
C ILE A 63 1.90 -5.78 3.98
N GLY A 64 2.38 -5.44 5.18
CA GLY A 64 2.36 -4.08 5.70
C GLY A 64 1.19 -3.79 6.64
N MET A 65 1.04 -2.51 6.94
CA MET A 65 0.07 -1.96 7.89
C MET A 65 -0.73 -0.86 7.18
N ILE A 66 -2.01 -0.73 7.53
CA ILE A 66 -2.86 0.36 7.08
C ILE A 66 -3.52 1.04 8.27
N GLN A 67 -3.54 2.36 8.27
CA GLN A 67 -4.17 3.17 9.33
C GLN A 67 -5.69 3.16 9.17
N CYS A 68 -6.41 3.21 10.30
CA CYS A 68 -7.87 3.17 10.34
C CYS A 68 -8.54 4.25 9.49
N GLN A 69 -7.93 5.43 9.37
CA GLN A 69 -8.46 6.56 8.58
C GLN A 69 -8.73 6.21 7.11
N PHE A 70 -8.04 5.21 6.54
CA PHE A 70 -8.20 4.81 5.13
C PHE A 70 -9.34 3.81 4.88
N PHE A 71 -9.98 3.29 5.93
CA PHE A 71 -11.08 2.34 5.80
C PHE A 71 -12.20 2.56 6.82
N GLU A 72 -12.12 3.61 7.64
CA GLU A 72 -13.14 3.97 8.64
C GLU A 72 -14.51 4.20 8.01
N ASN A 73 -14.56 4.81 6.82
CA ASN A 73 -15.79 5.02 6.08
C ASN A 73 -16.55 3.71 5.84
N ARG A 74 -15.83 2.63 5.47
CA ARG A 74 -16.40 1.29 5.28
C ARG A 74 -16.94 0.69 6.57
N LEU A 75 -16.42 1.09 7.73
CA LEU A 75 -16.85 0.54 9.02
C LEU A 75 -18.12 1.20 9.55
N TYR A 76 -18.36 2.48 9.24
CA TYR A 76 -19.40 3.28 9.93
C TYR A 76 -20.35 4.06 9.01
N ASN A 77 -19.91 4.56 7.86
CA ASN A 77 -20.70 5.49 7.04
C ASN A 77 -20.54 5.27 5.54
N PHE A 78 -20.54 4.02 5.11
CA PHE A 78 -20.25 3.66 3.73
C PHE A 78 -21.21 4.36 2.77
N SER A 79 -20.67 5.12 1.81
CA SER A 79 -21.43 5.92 0.84
C SER A 79 -22.46 6.89 1.48
N GLY A 80 -22.20 7.39 2.70
CA GLY A 80 -23.08 8.32 3.41
C GLY A 80 -24.34 7.69 4.01
N THR A 81 -24.39 6.36 4.12
CA THR A 81 -25.59 5.62 4.56
C THR A 81 -25.72 5.48 6.08
N HIS A 82 -24.73 5.94 6.85
CA HIS A 82 -24.56 5.67 8.29
C HIS A 82 -24.58 4.17 8.64
N LYS A 83 -24.19 3.33 7.68
CA LYS A 83 -24.10 1.87 7.81
C LYS A 83 -22.74 1.39 7.33
N PRO A 84 -22.26 0.23 7.80
CA PRO A 84 -21.05 -0.38 7.25
C PRO A 84 -21.27 -0.80 5.78
N ASP A 85 -20.15 -0.96 5.08
CA ASP A 85 -20.11 -1.53 3.73
C ASP A 85 -20.76 -2.93 3.73
N PRO A 86 -21.79 -3.16 2.90
CA PRO A 86 -22.51 -4.44 2.87
C PRO A 86 -21.68 -5.59 2.29
N SER A 87 -20.54 -5.32 1.63
CA SER A 87 -19.63 -6.34 1.11
C SER A 87 -18.70 -6.93 2.16
N LEU A 88 -18.61 -6.32 3.36
CA LEU A 88 -17.78 -6.81 4.45
C LEU A 88 -18.42 -7.99 5.18
N ASP A 89 -17.64 -9.04 5.40
CA ASP A 89 -18.00 -10.13 6.30
C ASP A 89 -18.29 -9.59 7.71
N VAL A 90 -19.35 -10.11 8.34
CA VAL A 90 -19.87 -9.54 9.59
C VAL A 90 -18.90 -9.78 10.76
N GLU A 91 -18.24 -10.94 10.82
CA GLU A 91 -17.22 -11.20 11.85
C GLU A 91 -15.96 -10.37 11.61
N PHE A 92 -15.56 -10.24 10.34
CA PHE A 92 -14.43 -9.41 9.98
C PHE A 92 -14.67 -7.93 10.28
N LEU A 93 -15.88 -7.40 10.04
CA LEU A 93 -16.28 -6.05 10.44
C LEU A 93 -16.10 -5.82 11.95
N ARG A 94 -16.47 -6.80 12.78
CA ARG A 94 -16.24 -6.72 14.24
C ARG A 94 -14.76 -6.70 14.58
N LEU A 95 -13.95 -7.51 13.90
CA LEU A 95 -12.50 -7.48 14.05
C LEU A 95 -11.94 -6.10 13.68
N MET A 96 -12.30 -5.55 12.51
CA MET A 96 -11.86 -4.22 12.06
C MET A 96 -12.25 -3.13 13.04
N ARG A 97 -13.50 -3.11 13.50
CA ARG A 97 -13.96 -2.16 14.52
C ARG A 97 -13.19 -2.31 15.82
N SER A 98 -12.89 -3.53 16.29
CA SER A 98 -12.13 -3.72 17.53
C SER A 98 -10.69 -3.22 17.45
N ARG A 99 -10.05 -3.28 16.27
CA ARG A 99 -8.72 -2.70 16.04
C ARG A 99 -8.74 -1.18 15.94
N CYS A 100 -9.81 -0.63 15.39
CA CYS A 100 -9.99 0.82 15.26
C CYS A 100 -10.73 1.45 16.44
N ASN A 101 -10.99 0.71 17.51
CA ASN A 101 -11.69 1.21 18.68
C ASN A 101 -10.72 1.96 19.62
N ASN A 102 -10.09 3.02 19.10
CA ASN A 102 -9.67 4.13 19.93
C ASN A 102 -10.66 5.25 19.68
N SER A 103 -11.58 5.41 20.63
CA SER A 103 -12.50 6.52 20.82
C SER A 103 -11.96 7.81 20.24
N HIS A 104 -12.68 8.41 19.28
CA HIS A 104 -12.58 9.82 18.89
C HIS A 104 -11.27 10.51 19.30
N SER A 105 -10.14 10.20 18.67
CA SER A 105 -9.08 11.19 18.57
C SER A 105 -9.61 12.24 17.61
N VAL A 106 -10.38 13.18 18.17
CA VAL A 106 -10.69 14.47 17.55
C VAL A 106 -9.41 14.93 16.85
N PRO A 107 -9.41 15.21 15.53
CA PRO A 107 -8.26 15.86 14.93
C PRO A 107 -8.01 17.11 15.76
N ALA A 108 -6.85 17.20 16.42
CA ALA A 108 -6.49 18.41 17.13
C ALA A 108 -6.75 19.58 16.16
N PRO A 109 -7.61 20.56 16.51
CA PRO A 109 -7.91 21.64 15.61
C PRO A 109 -6.58 22.28 15.22
N ALA A 110 -6.38 22.52 13.92
CA ALA A 110 -5.16 23.09 13.37
C ALA A 110 -4.72 24.30 14.22
N GLN A 111 -3.79 24.07 15.14
CA GLN A 111 -3.14 25.15 15.86
C GLN A 111 -2.04 25.63 14.93
N ASN A 112 -2.22 26.85 14.45
CA ASN A 112 -1.24 27.60 13.67
C ASN A 112 0.17 27.36 14.23
N PRO A 113 1.17 27.05 13.39
CA PRO A 113 2.50 26.78 13.88
C PRO A 113 3.05 28.02 14.59
N PRO A 114 3.56 27.90 15.84
CA PRO A 114 4.33 28.97 16.43
C PRO A 114 5.62 29.12 15.63
N PHE A 115 5.91 30.38 15.32
CA PHE A 115 7.10 30.85 14.62
C PHE A 115 8.36 30.43 15.40
N TYR A 116 9.03 29.36 14.99
CA TYR A 116 10.34 29.01 15.52
C TYR A 116 11.43 29.62 14.65
N GLY A 117 12.08 30.64 15.21
CA GLY A 117 13.29 31.22 14.69
C GLY A 117 14.42 30.19 14.58
N PHE A 118 15.20 30.34 13.53
CA PHE A 118 16.45 29.65 13.27
C PHE A 118 17.41 29.76 14.47
N VAL A 119 17.89 28.61 14.98
CA VAL A 119 19.17 28.56 15.69
C VAL A 119 20.05 27.54 14.99
N SER A 120 21.22 28.02 14.58
CA SER A 120 22.23 27.30 13.82
C SER A 120 23.21 26.57 14.75
N SER A 121 23.69 25.42 14.26
CA SER A 121 25.07 24.92 14.43
C SER A 121 25.39 23.88 15.52
N THR A 122 25.77 22.70 15.00
CA THR A 122 26.95 21.87 15.34
C THR A 122 27.02 21.10 16.67
N ARG A 123 26.80 19.77 16.61
CA ARG A 123 27.82 18.72 16.93
C ARG A 123 27.26 17.29 16.77
N ALA A 124 28.11 16.38 16.30
CA ALA A 124 28.09 14.94 16.58
C ALA A 124 29.39 14.61 17.36
N PRO A 125 29.64 13.40 17.94
CA PRO A 125 28.85 12.15 17.92
C PRO A 125 28.70 11.43 19.29
N SER A 126 28.02 10.27 19.25
CA SER A 126 28.14 9.09 20.15
C SER A 126 27.38 9.08 21.49
N GLN A 127 26.28 8.32 21.53
CA GLN A 127 26.05 7.19 22.46
C GLN A 127 24.67 6.58 22.17
N PHE A 128 24.65 5.33 21.67
CA PHE A 128 23.43 4.53 21.59
C PHE A 128 23.07 4.06 23.01
N HIS A 129 22.12 4.75 23.63
CA HIS A 129 21.37 4.19 24.74
C HIS A 129 20.09 3.55 24.20
N ILE A 130 20.02 2.22 24.26
CA ILE A 130 18.75 1.50 24.18
C ILE A 130 18.02 1.79 25.49
N ASN A 131 17.19 2.83 25.49
CA ASN A 131 16.17 2.98 26.51
C ASN A 131 14.83 2.64 25.86
N SER A 132 14.35 1.43 26.15
CA SER A 132 13.01 0.97 25.83
C SER A 132 11.98 1.74 26.63
N GLN A 133 11.69 2.98 26.25
CA GLN A 133 10.43 3.64 26.62
C GLN A 133 10.23 4.91 25.81
N GLN A 134 9.46 4.77 24.73
CA GLN A 134 8.68 5.88 24.20
C GLN A 134 7.39 5.31 23.62
N PRO A 135 6.23 5.50 24.25
CA PRO A 135 4.97 5.27 23.57
C PRO A 135 4.79 6.45 22.61
N SER A 136 5.36 6.36 21.41
CA SER A 136 4.73 7.04 20.28
C SER A 136 3.31 6.49 20.23
N SER A 137 2.31 7.36 20.20
CA SER A 137 0.94 6.95 19.91
C SER A 137 0.97 6.11 18.64
N GLU A 138 0.93 4.78 18.75
CA GLU A 138 0.75 3.92 17.59
C GLU A 138 -0.60 4.31 17.01
N GLU A 139 -0.55 4.97 15.86
CA GLU A 139 -1.75 5.36 15.13
C GLU A 139 -2.58 4.09 14.89
N ALA A 140 -3.85 4.13 15.28
CA ALA A 140 -4.72 2.96 15.21
C ALA A 140 -4.75 2.43 13.77
N GLY A 141 -4.47 1.13 13.61
CA GLY A 141 -4.32 0.52 12.31
C GLY A 141 -4.39 -1.00 12.38
N MET A 142 -4.35 -1.63 11.21
CA MET A 142 -4.45 -3.06 11.04
C MET A 142 -3.34 -3.57 10.13
N ALA A 143 -2.75 -4.71 10.50
CA ALA A 143 -1.85 -5.45 9.61
C ALA A 143 -2.66 -6.02 8.45
N MET A 144 -2.16 -5.87 7.23
CA MET A 144 -2.84 -6.46 6.07
C MET A 144 -2.82 -8.00 6.10
N GLU A 145 -1.85 -8.59 6.79
CA GLU A 145 -1.76 -10.02 7.13
C GLU A 145 -2.43 -10.32 8.49
N TYR A 146 -3.69 -9.94 8.66
CA TYR A 146 -4.40 -10.08 9.95
C TYR A 146 -4.68 -11.54 10.37
N GLU A 147 -4.51 -12.52 9.47
CA GLU A 147 -4.63 -13.95 9.79
C GLU A 147 -3.33 -14.55 10.39
N GLY A 148 -2.24 -13.76 10.44
CA GLY A 148 -1.00 -14.07 11.16
C GLY A 148 0.20 -14.46 10.27
N PRO A 149 1.44 -14.34 10.80
CA PRO A 149 2.72 -14.30 10.06
C PRO A 149 3.17 -15.60 9.39
N ARG A 150 2.32 -16.64 9.42
CA ARG A 150 2.55 -17.92 8.72
C ARG A 150 1.75 -18.01 7.42
N SER A 151 1.09 -16.92 7.05
CA SER A 151 0.28 -16.84 5.85
C SER A 151 1.20 -16.70 4.63
N ALA A 152 0.98 -17.53 3.62
CA ALA A 152 1.77 -17.45 2.39
C ALA A 152 1.49 -16.10 1.70
N PHE A 153 2.56 -15.32 1.45
CA PHE A 153 2.52 -14.05 0.72
C PHE A 153 1.56 -14.11 -0.47
N GLY A 154 0.61 -13.17 -0.51
CA GLY A 154 -0.45 -12.99 -1.50
C GLY A 154 -1.60 -13.98 -1.50
N THR A 155 -1.39 -15.29 -1.39
CA THR A 155 -2.48 -16.26 -1.60
C THR A 155 -3.62 -16.09 -0.61
N VAL A 156 -3.30 -15.82 0.67
CA VAL A 156 -4.34 -15.57 1.69
C VAL A 156 -5.02 -14.22 1.48
N TYR A 157 -4.31 -13.21 0.99
CA TYR A 157 -4.93 -11.94 0.59
C TYR A 157 -6.08 -12.17 -0.41
N TYR A 158 -5.85 -12.93 -1.49
CA TYR A 158 -6.92 -13.21 -2.45
C TYR A 158 -8.04 -14.09 -1.88
N ARG A 159 -7.72 -15.07 -1.02
CA ARG A 159 -8.75 -15.86 -0.31
C ARG A 159 -9.64 -15.00 0.57
N ASN A 160 -9.06 -14.00 1.21
CA ASN A 160 -9.79 -13.06 2.05
C ASN A 160 -10.75 -12.20 1.23
N LEU A 161 -10.34 -11.74 0.04
CA LEU A 161 -11.24 -11.02 -0.86
C LEU A 161 -12.46 -11.86 -1.24
N LEU A 162 -12.27 -13.14 -1.57
CA LEU A 162 -13.37 -14.06 -1.90
C LEU A 162 -14.34 -14.31 -0.72
N GLN A 163 -13.90 -14.00 0.51
CA GLN A 163 -14.72 -14.13 1.72
C GLN A 163 -15.33 -12.79 2.17
N GLY A 164 -15.20 -11.71 1.41
CA GLY A 164 -15.66 -10.39 1.83
C GLY A 164 -14.79 -9.77 2.94
N LYS A 165 -13.51 -10.17 3.01
CA LYS A 165 -12.57 -9.75 4.05
C LYS A 165 -11.42 -8.87 3.53
N GLY A 166 -11.64 -8.13 2.43
CA GLY A 166 -10.71 -7.08 2.02
C GLY A 166 -10.75 -5.90 3.00
N ILE A 167 -9.60 -5.38 3.43
CA ILE A 167 -9.53 -4.22 4.34
C ILE A 167 -9.92 -2.93 3.59
N LEU A 168 -9.33 -2.69 2.42
CA LEU A 168 -9.65 -1.54 1.59
C LEU A 168 -10.83 -1.84 0.68
N TYR A 169 -11.61 -0.80 0.35
CA TYR A 169 -12.76 -0.97 -0.55
C TYR A 169 -12.27 -1.34 -1.95
N ALA A 170 -11.24 -0.64 -2.44
CA ALA A 170 -10.60 -0.92 -3.73
C ALA A 170 -10.10 -2.39 -3.83
N ASP A 171 -9.63 -2.98 -2.74
CA ASP A 171 -9.27 -4.41 -2.72
C ASP A 171 -10.51 -5.30 -2.95
N GLN A 172 -11.59 -5.04 -2.22
CA GLN A 172 -12.82 -5.82 -2.32
C GLN A 172 -13.45 -5.71 -3.72
N GLN A 173 -13.27 -4.57 -4.40
CA GLN A 173 -13.75 -4.32 -5.75
C GLN A 173 -13.19 -5.29 -6.81
N LEU A 174 -12.03 -5.90 -6.59
CA LEU A 174 -11.45 -6.88 -7.53
C LEU A 174 -12.35 -8.11 -7.73
N THR A 175 -13.29 -8.38 -6.82
CA THR A 175 -14.20 -9.53 -6.88
C THR A 175 -15.52 -9.25 -7.62
N ILE A 176 -15.77 -8.00 -8.02
CA ILE A 176 -17.08 -7.57 -8.53
C ILE A 176 -17.31 -7.93 -10.01
N ARG A 177 -16.27 -7.85 -10.86
CA ARG A 177 -16.35 -8.25 -12.28
C ARG A 177 -15.83 -9.67 -12.48
N ALA A 178 -16.43 -10.40 -13.42
CA ALA A 178 -16.05 -11.78 -13.71
C ALA A 178 -14.56 -11.92 -14.10
N GLU A 179 -14.05 -11.01 -14.91
CA GLU A 179 -12.67 -11.04 -15.41
C GLU A 179 -11.65 -10.89 -14.27
N THR A 180 -11.80 -9.87 -13.42
CA THR A 180 -10.92 -9.66 -12.26
C THR A 180 -11.11 -10.75 -11.21
N CYS A 181 -12.35 -11.20 -10.96
CA CYS A 181 -12.66 -12.26 -10.01
C CYS A 181 -12.06 -13.62 -10.42
N ASN A 182 -11.95 -13.91 -11.73
CA ASN A 182 -11.26 -15.09 -12.23
C ASN A 182 -9.77 -15.08 -11.83
N TRP A 183 -9.10 -13.93 -11.92
CA TRP A 183 -7.70 -13.79 -11.50
C TRP A 183 -7.53 -13.87 -9.98
N VAL A 184 -8.43 -13.22 -9.22
CA VAL A 184 -8.47 -13.34 -7.75
C VAL A 184 -8.60 -14.81 -7.35
N THR A 185 -9.51 -15.55 -8.01
CA THR A 185 -9.70 -16.98 -7.77
C THR A 185 -8.45 -17.77 -8.10
N ALA A 186 -7.84 -17.56 -9.27
CA ALA A 186 -6.61 -18.25 -9.66
C ALA A 186 -5.47 -18.04 -8.64
N TYR A 187 -5.24 -16.79 -8.19
CA TYR A 187 -4.20 -16.48 -7.22
C TYR A 187 -4.53 -16.95 -5.79
N ALA A 188 -5.81 -17.11 -5.44
CA ALA A 188 -6.25 -17.71 -4.18
C ALA A 188 -5.97 -19.22 -4.10
N PHE A 189 -5.91 -19.93 -5.23
CA PHE A 189 -5.69 -21.38 -5.27
C PHE A 189 -4.26 -21.78 -5.62
N ASP A 190 -3.54 -20.97 -6.41
CA ASP A 190 -2.19 -21.30 -6.87
C ASP A 190 -1.16 -20.24 -6.44
N ALA A 191 -0.44 -20.56 -5.37
CA ALA A 191 0.59 -19.69 -4.81
C ALA A 191 1.84 -19.58 -5.72
N TYR A 192 2.11 -20.59 -6.56
CA TYR A 192 3.21 -20.53 -7.52
C TYR A 192 2.87 -19.59 -8.68
N LEU A 193 1.65 -19.72 -9.23
CA LEU A 193 1.11 -18.81 -10.24
C LEU A 193 1.14 -17.36 -9.74
N PHE A 194 0.64 -17.10 -8.54
CA PHE A 194 0.68 -15.77 -7.96
C PHE A 194 2.11 -15.23 -7.85
N ARG A 195 3.04 -15.94 -7.20
CA ARG A 195 4.40 -15.43 -6.99
C ARG A 195 5.14 -15.17 -8.29
N ARG A 196 4.96 -16.04 -9.30
CA ARG A 196 5.53 -15.85 -10.63
C ARG A 196 4.97 -14.60 -11.29
N ASP A 197 3.65 -14.45 -11.31
CA ASP A 197 3.00 -13.31 -11.95
C ASP A 197 3.28 -12.01 -11.20
N PHE A 198 3.29 -12.02 -9.87
CA PHE A 198 3.67 -10.89 -9.04
C PHE A 198 5.09 -10.41 -9.34
N ALA A 199 6.07 -11.33 -9.42
CA ALA A 199 7.44 -10.99 -9.79
C ALA A 199 7.51 -10.34 -11.19
N MET A 200 6.73 -10.82 -12.15
CA MET A 200 6.60 -10.16 -13.47
C MET A 200 5.93 -8.78 -13.37
N GLY A 201 4.93 -8.65 -12.50
CA GLY A 201 4.27 -7.38 -12.21
C GLY A 201 5.19 -6.32 -11.67
N MET A 202 6.11 -6.69 -10.78
CA MET A 202 7.06 -5.76 -10.18
C MET A 202 8.14 -5.29 -11.16
N MET A 203 8.35 -5.95 -12.30
CA MET A 203 9.32 -5.53 -13.31
C MET A 203 8.78 -4.44 -14.26
N LYS A 204 7.46 -4.32 -14.41
CA LYS A 204 6.90 -3.34 -15.35
C LYS A 204 6.96 -1.89 -14.84
N PRO A 205 6.68 -1.58 -13.56
CA PRO A 205 6.86 -0.24 -13.02
C PRO A 205 8.30 0.28 -13.14
N THR A 206 9.30 -0.60 -13.10
CA THR A 206 10.72 -0.21 -13.18
C THR A 206 11.15 0.22 -14.58
N ASP A 207 10.33 0.04 -15.62
CA ASP A 207 10.64 0.51 -16.97
C ASP A 207 9.86 1.80 -17.32
N LEU A 208 9.06 2.32 -16.38
CA LEU A 208 8.23 3.49 -16.62
C LEU A 208 9.03 4.79 -16.51
N GLN A 209 9.21 5.47 -17.65
CA GLN A 209 9.78 6.82 -17.73
C GLN A 209 11.17 6.95 -17.06
N VAL A 210 11.97 5.88 -17.17
CA VAL A 210 13.31 5.82 -16.60
C VAL A 210 14.19 6.93 -17.19
N LEU A 211 14.84 7.69 -16.30
CA LEU A 211 15.85 8.65 -16.71
C LEU A 211 17.16 7.91 -16.95
N THR A 212 17.57 7.76 -18.20
CA THR A 212 18.93 7.34 -18.53
C THR A 212 19.84 8.56 -18.63
N THR A 213 21.15 8.39 -18.45
CA THR A 213 22.09 9.48 -18.75
C THR A 213 21.90 9.95 -20.20
N PRO A 214 21.92 11.28 -20.46
CA PRO A 214 22.25 12.40 -19.57
C PRO A 214 21.05 13.02 -18.81
N MET A 215 19.86 12.42 -18.85
CA MET A 215 18.62 13.01 -18.30
C MET A 215 18.45 12.82 -16.79
N GLY A 216 19.25 11.96 -16.15
CA GLY A 216 19.24 11.72 -14.70
C GLY A 216 20.64 11.74 -14.09
N GLN A 217 20.74 11.81 -12.76
CA GLN A 217 22.00 11.90 -12.00
C GLN A 217 22.09 10.84 -10.91
N ILE A 218 23.29 10.59 -10.38
CA ILE A 218 23.48 9.77 -9.17
C ILE A 218 23.58 10.74 -7.98
N ARG A 219 22.58 10.80 -7.09
CA ARG A 219 22.66 11.64 -5.89
C ARG A 219 23.45 10.92 -4.81
N LEU A 220 24.32 11.68 -4.14
CA LEU A 220 25.00 11.22 -2.92
C LEU A 220 24.08 11.27 -1.69
N ASN A 221 22.95 11.98 -1.80
CA ASN A 221 21.93 12.09 -0.77
C ASN A 221 20.53 12.14 -1.41
N CYS A 222 19.74 11.08 -1.24
CA CYS A 222 18.41 10.93 -1.85
C CYS A 222 17.35 11.91 -1.30
N SER A 223 17.59 12.56 -0.15
CA SER A 223 16.64 13.48 0.48
C SER A 223 16.85 14.95 0.11
N LYS A 224 17.88 15.25 -0.69
CA LYS A 224 18.18 16.64 -1.11
C LYS A 224 18.01 16.77 -2.61
N ALA A 225 17.28 17.81 -3.01
CA ALA A 225 17.36 18.31 -4.38
C ALA A 225 18.77 18.90 -4.60
N VAL A 226 19.34 18.62 -5.77
CA VAL A 226 20.61 19.22 -6.22
C VAL A 226 20.28 20.52 -6.94
#